data_AF-A0A4R4RWB8-F1
#
_entry.id   AF-A0A4R4RWB8-F1
#
_cell.length_a   1.000
_cell.length_b   1.000
_cell.length_c   1.000
_cell.angle_alpha   90.00
_cell.angle_beta   90.00
_cell.angle_gamma   90.00
#
_symmetry.space_group_name_H-M   'P 1'
#
loop_
_entity.id
_entity.type
_entity.pdbx_description
1 polymer ?
#
loop_
_entity_poly.entity_id
_entity_poly.type
_entity_poly.pdbx_seq_one_letter_code
_entity_poly.pdbx_strand_id
1 'polypeptide(L)'
;MRRARSRLGYSQYGIADELARVSGNGSLTRDEVARWERGKRIPGPYWRQWISEVLEVRSSELEAAARQARRARAARAPRSGRARP
;
A
#
# COMPACT_ATOMS: atom_id res chain seq x y z
N MET A 1 -1.28 -6.83 -2.26
CA MET A 1 -2.14 -5.92 -3.04
C MET A 1 -2.30 -6.36 -4.48
N ARG A 2 -1.27 -6.25 -5.36
CA ARG A 2 -1.39 -6.62 -6.80
C ARG A 2 -2.06 -7.97 -7.07
N ARG A 3 -1.65 -9.03 -6.35
CA ARG A 3 -2.24 -10.37 -6.50
C ARG A 3 -3.72 -10.42 -6.09
N ALA A 4 -4.09 -9.81 -4.96
CA ALA A 4 -5.48 -9.75 -4.51
C ALA A 4 -6.35 -8.95 -5.48
N ARG A 5 -5.85 -7.81 -5.95
CA ARG A 5 -6.51 -6.99 -6.98
C ARG A 5 -6.78 -7.79 -8.25
N SER A 6 -5.76 -8.48 -8.78
CA SER A 6 -5.91 -9.31 -9.97
C SER A 6 -6.88 -10.48 -9.79
N ARG A 7 -6.97 -11.06 -8.59
CA ARG A 7 -7.94 -12.14 -8.28
C ARG A 7 -9.39 -11.66 -8.35
N LEU A 8 -9.64 -10.43 -7.93
CA LEU A 8 -10.96 -9.79 -7.98
C LEU A 8 -11.27 -9.12 -9.33
N GLY A 9 -10.38 -9.24 -10.33
CA GLY A 9 -10.57 -8.63 -11.66
C GLY A 9 -10.42 -7.11 -11.70
N TYR A 10 -10.03 -6.46 -10.60
CA TYR A 10 -9.89 -5.01 -10.57
C TYR A 10 -8.68 -4.51 -11.36
N SER A 11 -8.86 -3.41 -12.11
CA SER A 11 -7.75 -2.62 -12.65
C SER A 11 -7.18 -1.67 -11.57
N GLN A 12 -6.03 -1.05 -11.81
CA GLN A 12 -5.48 -0.05 -10.87
C GLN A 12 -6.39 1.18 -10.73
N TYR A 13 -7.11 1.54 -11.78
CA TYR A 13 -8.13 2.59 -11.75
C TYR A 13 -9.37 2.11 -10.99
N GLY A 14 -9.89 0.92 -11.34
CA GLY A 14 -11.09 0.39 -10.70
C GLY A 14 -10.97 0.22 -9.19
N ILE A 15 -9.81 -0.25 -8.69
CA ILE A 15 -9.60 -0.32 -7.24
C ILE A 15 -9.45 1.08 -6.60
N ALA A 16 -8.90 2.06 -7.34
CA ALA A 16 -8.74 3.41 -6.82
C ALA A 16 -10.11 4.11 -6.70
N ASP A 17 -10.95 3.98 -7.73
CA ASP A 17 -12.31 4.50 -7.72
C ASP A 17 -13.15 3.83 -6.64
N GLU A 18 -13.06 2.51 -6.51
CA GLU A 18 -13.82 1.78 -5.50
C GLU A 18 -13.39 2.17 -4.09
N LEU A 19 -12.08 2.28 -3.83
CA LEU A 19 -11.56 2.75 -2.56
C LEU A 19 -11.96 4.21 -2.28
N ALA A 20 -11.92 5.09 -3.28
CA ALA A 20 -12.37 6.47 -3.14
C ALA A 20 -13.87 6.54 -2.81
N ARG A 21 -14.68 5.68 -3.44
CA ARG A 21 -16.12 5.56 -3.25
C ARG A 21 -16.48 5.10 -1.84
N VAL A 22 -15.87 4.01 -1.36
CA VAL A 22 -16.18 3.46 -0.02
C VAL A 22 -15.59 4.29 1.12
N SER A 23 -14.41 4.89 0.93
CA SER A 23 -13.78 5.74 1.95
C SER A 23 -14.39 7.14 2.02
N GLY A 24 -15.17 7.54 1.01
CA GLY A 24 -15.62 8.92 0.82
C GLY A 24 -14.48 9.90 0.49
N ASN A 25 -13.27 9.40 0.23
CA ASN A 25 -12.09 10.22 -0.01
C ASN A 25 -11.61 10.12 -1.46
N GLY A 26 -12.07 11.06 -2.29
CA GLY A 26 -11.69 11.23 -3.69
C GLY A 26 -10.22 11.61 -3.93
N SER A 27 -9.41 11.79 -2.89
CA SER A 27 -7.97 12.08 -3.03
C SER A 27 -7.16 10.86 -3.43
N LEU A 28 -7.73 9.66 -3.35
CA LEU A 28 -7.03 8.44 -3.75
C LEU A 28 -6.93 8.33 -5.27
N THR A 29 -5.70 8.30 -5.76
CA THR A 29 -5.44 8.16 -7.20
C THR A 29 -4.88 6.77 -7.53
N ARG A 30 -4.97 6.40 -8.81
CA ARG A 30 -4.29 5.22 -9.35
C ARG A 30 -2.77 5.24 -9.11
N ASP A 31 -2.14 6.41 -9.04
CA ASP A 31 -0.72 6.53 -8.70
C ASP A 31 -0.44 6.18 -7.23
N GLU A 32 -1.33 6.53 -6.30
CA GLU A 32 -1.28 6.06 -4.91
C GLU A 32 -1.25 4.52 -4.84
N VAL A 33 -2.18 3.89 -5.55
CA VAL A 33 -2.30 2.42 -5.65
C VAL A 33 -1.02 1.83 -6.26
N ALA A 34 -0.52 2.39 -7.36
CA ALA A 34 0.70 1.93 -8.00
C ALA A 34 1.93 2.07 -7.08
N ARG A 35 2.01 3.12 -6.25
CA ARG A 35 3.07 3.28 -5.25
C ARG A 35 2.97 2.21 -4.15
N TRP A 36 1.78 1.84 -3.71
CA TRP A 36 1.58 0.77 -2.74
C TRP A 36 1.93 -0.60 -3.31
N GLU A 37 1.50 -0.91 -4.53
CA GLU A 37 1.82 -2.18 -5.20
C GLU A 37 3.32 -2.36 -5.41
N ARG A 38 4.04 -1.27 -5.74
CA ARG A 38 5.49 -1.27 -5.93
C ARG A 38 6.27 -1.19 -4.60
N GLY A 39 5.59 -1.07 -3.46
CA GLY A 39 6.22 -0.90 -2.14
C GLY A 39 6.96 0.43 -1.96
N LYS A 40 6.74 1.42 -2.85
CA LYS A 40 7.33 2.77 -2.72
C LYS A 40 6.71 3.54 -1.55
N ARG A 41 5.43 3.30 -1.29
CA ARG A 41 4.66 3.89 -0.18
C ARG A 41 3.96 2.78 0.57
N ILE A 42 3.84 2.94 1.88
CA ILE A 42 3.07 2.02 2.72
C ILE A 42 1.71 2.67 2.99
N PRO A 43 0.59 1.99 2.75
CA PRO A 43 -0.71 2.52 3.11
C PRO A 43 -0.80 2.77 4.62
N GLY A 44 -1.31 3.95 4.98
CA GLY A 44 -1.59 4.30 6.37
C GLY A 44 -2.64 3.38 7.01
N PRO A 45 -2.79 3.37 8.35
CA PRO A 45 -3.77 2.54 9.05
C PRO A 45 -5.19 2.69 8.49
N TYR A 46 -5.61 3.93 8.25
CA TYR A 46 -6.90 4.26 7.62
C TYR A 46 -7.12 3.53 6.28
N TRP A 47 -6.17 3.65 5.35
CA TRP A 47 -6.25 2.99 4.06
C TRP A 47 -6.16 1.46 4.16
N ARG A 48 -5.47 0.90 5.16
CA ARG A 48 -5.40 -0.56 5.32
C ARG A 48 -6.75 -1.18 5.63
N GLN A 49 -7.61 -0.49 6.39
CA GLN A 49 -8.96 -0.96 6.68
C GLN A 49 -9.78 -1.05 5.38
N TRP A 50 -9.83 0.03 4.60
CA TRP A 50 -10.55 0.05 3.32
C TRP A 50 -9.99 -0.94 2.29
N ILE A 51 -8.66 -1.08 2.22
CA ILE A 51 -8.03 -2.07 1.33
C ILE A 51 -8.38 -3.49 1.77
N SER A 52 -8.46 -3.76 3.08
CA SER A 52 -8.84 -5.06 3.62
C SER A 52 -10.30 -5.39 3.28
N GLU A 53 -11.17 -4.40 3.38
CA GLU A 53 -12.60 -4.49 3.06
C GLU A 53 -12.84 -4.71 1.56
N VAL A 54 -12.27 -3.86 0.70
CA VAL A 54 -12.51 -3.91 -0.76
C VAL A 54 -11.82 -5.10 -1.42
N LEU A 55 -10.63 -5.49 -0.95
CA LEU A 55 -9.91 -6.63 -1.53
C LEU A 55 -10.19 -7.96 -0.83
N GLU A 56 -11.06 -7.99 0.19
CA GLU A 56 -11.38 -9.16 1.01
C GLU A 56 -10.13 -9.91 1.53
N VAL A 57 -9.02 -9.18 1.72
CA VAL A 57 -7.76 -9.75 2.24
C VAL A 57 -7.64 -9.40 3.70
N ARG A 58 -7.17 -10.36 4.50
CA ARG A 58 -6.89 -10.12 5.93
C ARG A 58 -5.86 -8.99 6.08
N SER A 59 -6.19 -8.03 6.93
CA SER A 59 -5.33 -6.89 7.29
C SER A 59 -3.92 -7.33 7.73
N SER A 60 -3.79 -8.49 8.36
CA SER A 60 -2.52 -9.11 8.76
C SER A 60 -1.57 -9.39 7.58
N GLU A 61 -2.09 -9.74 6.39
CA GLU A 61 -1.27 -9.94 5.19
C GLU A 61 -0.78 -8.62 4.60
N LEU A 62 -1.63 -7.58 4.64
CA LEU A 62 -1.25 -6.22 4.26
C LEU A 62 -0.18 -5.66 5.21
N GLU A 63 -0.31 -5.92 6.51
CA GLU A 63 0.70 -5.54 7.48
C GLU A 63 2.01 -6.31 7.31
N ALA A 64 1.97 -7.62 7.02
CA ALA A 64 3.16 -8.40 6.76
C ALA A 64 3.90 -7.87 5.52
N ALA A 65 3.17 -7.54 4.45
CA ALA A 65 3.73 -6.89 3.27
C ALA A 65 4.30 -5.50 3.58
N ALA A 66 3.60 -4.71 4.41
CA ALA A 66 4.08 -3.41 4.87
C ALA A 66 5.35 -3.53 5.72
N ARG A 67 5.42 -4.49 6.65
CA ARG A 67 6.61 -4.77 7.46
C ARG A 67 7.79 -5.19 6.58
N GLN A 68 7.56 -6.03 5.58
CA GLN A 68 8.59 -6.41 4.61
C GLN A 68 9.07 -5.20 3.80
N ALA A 69 8.16 -4.34 3.33
CA ALA A 69 8.52 -3.11 2.62
C ALA A 69 9.33 -2.14 3.52
N ARG A 70 8.97 -1.98 4.81
CA ARG A 70 9.75 -1.19 5.78
C ARG A 70 11.16 -1.75 5.92
N ARG A 71 11.30 -3.07 6.12
CA ARG A 71 12.60 -3.75 6.25
C ARG A 71 13.45 -3.60 4.99
N ALA A 72 12.86 -3.81 3.81
CA ALA A 72 13.57 -3.60 2.54
C ALA A 72 14.03 -2.16 2.35
N ARG A 73 13.24 -1.17 2.78
CA ARG A 73 13.66 0.24 2.74
C ARG A 73 14.74 0.58 3.77
N ALA A 74 14.66 0.03 4.98
CA ALA A 74 15.71 0.20 5.98
C ALA A 74 17.04 -0.42 5.53
N ALA A 75 16.99 -1.59 4.86
CA ALA A 75 18.17 -2.23 4.28
C ALA A 75 18.77 -1.45 3.09
N ARG A 76 17.95 -0.68 2.36
CA ARG A 76 18.36 0.10 1.18
C ARG A 76 18.61 1.58 1.48
N ALA A 77 18.32 2.05 2.69
CA ALA A 77 18.77 3.36 3.14
C ALA A 77 20.29 3.29 3.32
N PRO A 78 21.07 4.20 2.74
CA PRO A 78 22.49 4.27 3.04
C PRO A 78 22.61 4.40 4.56
N ARG A 79 23.50 3.59 5.16
CA ARG A 79 23.97 3.81 6.52
C ARG A 79 24.65 5.17 6.48
N SER A 80 23.90 6.25 6.69
CA SER A 80 24.47 7.58 6.79
C SER A 80 25.41 7.52 7.97
N GLY A 81 26.71 7.45 7.63
CA GLY A 81 27.80 7.48 8.56
C GLY A 81 27.62 8.69 9.45
N ARG A 82 27.62 8.42 10.75
CA ARG A 82 27.75 9.43 11.78
C ARG A 82 29.16 10.01 11.65
N ALA A 83 29.34 11.01 10.81
CA ALA A 83 30.47 11.93 10.91
C ALA A 83 30.18 12.85 12.10
N ARG A 84 31.01 12.77 13.12
CA ARG A 84 30.95 13.58 14.34
C ARG A 84 32.12 14.58 14.24
N PRO A 85 31.92 15.89 14.43
CA PRO A 85 33.03 16.82 14.65
C PRO A 85 33.68 16.57 16.01
#